data_AF-A0A4V1M691-F1
#
_entry.id   AF-A0A4V1M691-F1
#
_cell.length_a   1.000
_cell.length_b   1.000
_cell.length_c   1.000
_cell.angle_alpha   90.00
_cell.angle_beta   90.00
_cell.angle_gamma   90.00
#
_symmetry.space_group_name_H-M   'P 1'
#
loop_
_entity.id
_entity.type
_entity.pdbx_description
1 polymer ?
#
loop_
_entity_poly.entity_id
_entity_poly.type
_entity_poly.pdbx_seq_one_letter_code
_entity_poly.pdbx_strand_id
1 'polypeptide(L)' 'MDFVADADEDTYEEIEQWVNRIERSPFITGDYTEQDEDHRELQVLVLGRVAVSYWIDHAMREVRVARIEASGGR' A
#
# COMPACT_ATOMS: atom_id res chain seq x y z
N MET A 1 9.23 -6.75 16.20
CA MET A 1 8.92 -7.33 14.88
C MET A 1 8.91 -6.13 13.95
N ASP A 2 10.07 -5.81 13.39
CA ASP A 2 10.32 -4.55 12.69
C ASP A 2 10.33 -4.86 11.19
N PHE A 3 9.17 -4.70 10.55
CA PHE A 3 8.98 -5.01 9.13
C PHE A 3 9.50 -3.88 8.21
N VAL A 4 10.12 -2.84 8.78
CA VAL A 4 10.53 -1.61 8.08
C VAL A 4 12.03 -1.34 8.19
N ALA A 5 12.79 -2.13 8.95
CA ALA A 5 14.24 -1.95 9.13
C ALA A 5 15.12 -2.10 7.86
N ASP A 6 14.56 -2.59 6.74
CA ASP A 6 15.26 -2.69 5.44
C ASP A 6 14.76 -1.65 4.41
N ALA A 7 13.76 -0.83 4.77
CA ALA A 7 13.31 0.26 3.93
C ALA A 7 14.30 1.44 4.07
N ASP A 8 14.90 1.85 2.96
CA ASP A 8 15.72 3.08 2.89
C ASP A 8 14.89 4.29 3.38
N GLU A 9 15.54 5.31 3.95
CA GLU A 9 14.86 6.50 4.50
C GLU A 9 13.88 7.14 3.49
N ASP A 10 14.26 7.12 2.21
CA ASP A 10 13.45 7.58 1.06
C ASP A 10 12.11 6.83 0.93
N THR A 11 12.12 5.51 1.18
CA THR A 11 10.90 4.69 1.13
C THR A 11 9.95 5.05 2.28
N TYR A 12 10.48 5.39 3.45
CA TYR A 12 9.65 5.82 4.58
C TYR A 12 8.95 7.15 4.27
N GLU A 13 9.69 8.10 3.69
CA GLU A 13 9.13 9.39 3.25
C GLU A 13 8.04 9.21 2.17
N GLU A 14 8.21 8.28 1.22
CA GLU A 14 7.18 7.97 0.21
C GLU A 14 5.92 7.37 0.85
N ILE A 15 6.08 6.45 1.81
CA ILE A 15 4.96 5.85 2.54
C ILE A 15 4.21 6.93 3.33
N GLU A 16 4.91 7.81 4.05
CA GLU A 16 4.27 8.89 4.81
C GLU A 16 3.50 9.86 3.91
N GLN A 17 4.06 10.22 2.75
CA GLN A 17 3.38 11.06 1.77
C GLN A 17 2.15 10.39 1.20
N TRP A 18 2.23 9.08 0.92
CA TRP A 18 1.09 8.31 0.46
C TRP A 18 -0.01 8.25 1.51
N VAL A 19 0.32 7.97 2.78
CA VAL A 19 -0.64 7.95 3.90
C VAL A 19 -1.35 9.30 4.02
N ASN A 20 -0.61 10.41 4.04
CA ASN A 20 -1.19 11.75 4.09
C ASN A 20 -2.12 12.04 2.90
N ARG A 21 -1.83 11.45 1.73
CA ARG A 21 -2.64 11.62 0.52
C ARG A 21 -3.94 10.83 0.59
N ILE A 22 -3.92 9.57 1.03
CA ILE A 22 -5.13 8.74 1.16
C ILE A 22 -6.08 9.29 2.23
N GLU A 23 -5.57 9.89 3.31
CA GLU A 23 -6.40 10.54 4.34
C GLU A 23 -7.24 11.69 3.76
N ARG A 24 -6.68 12.42 2.80
CA ARG A 24 -7.36 13.54 2.13
C ARG A 24 -8.20 13.10 0.95
N SER A 25 -7.80 12.05 0.25
CA SER A 25 -8.46 11.52 -0.95
C SER A 25 -8.26 10.02 -1.06
N PRO A 26 -9.19 9.19 -0.53
CA PRO A 26 -9.02 7.73 -0.47
C PRO A 26 -9.13 7.05 -1.84
N PHE A 27 -9.61 7.74 -2.88
CA PHE A 27 -9.80 7.17 -4.22
C PHE A 27 -8.54 7.26 -5.08
N ILE A 28 -7.44 6.71 -4.57
CA ILE A 28 -6.19 6.62 -5.34
C ILE A 28 -6.19 5.30 -6.12
N THR A 29 -5.88 5.37 -7.41
CA THR A 29 -5.63 4.21 -8.24
C THR A 29 -4.20 3.74 -7.99
N GLY A 30 -4.01 2.46 -7.69
CA GLY A 30 -2.69 1.85 -7.60
C GLY A 30 -2.00 1.77 -8.97
N ASP A 31 -0.74 1.35 -8.98
CA ASP A 31 0.00 1.07 -10.22
C ASP A 31 -0.64 -0.07 -11.01
N TYR A 32 -1.20 -1.05 -10.30
CA TYR A 32 -1.95 -2.16 -10.89
C TYR A 32 -2.97 -2.72 -9.90
N THR A 33 -3.81 -3.65 -10.39
CA THR A 33 -4.82 -4.34 -9.59
C THR A 33 -4.53 -5.83 -9.51
N GLU A 34 -4.80 -6.41 -8.35
CA GLU A 34 -4.77 -7.86 -8.12
C GLU A 34 -6.09 -8.33 -7.53
N GLN A 35 -6.33 -9.64 -7.59
CA GLN A 35 -7.47 -10.27 -6.91
C GLN A 35 -6.95 -11.09 -5.75
N ASP A 36 -7.50 -10.84 -4.57
CA ASP A 36 -7.22 -11.65 -3.38
C ASP A 36 -7.98 -13.00 -3.44
N GLU A 37 -7.71 -13.90 -2.48
CA GLU A 37 -8.36 -15.22 -2.38
C GLU A 37 -9.90 -15.12 -2.25
N ASP A 38 -10.41 -14.00 -1.72
CA ASP A 38 -11.84 -13.68 -1.66
C ASP A 38 -12.40 -13.01 -2.94
N HIS A 39 -11.64 -12.98 -4.04
CA HIS A 39 -11.95 -12.25 -5.28
C HIS A 39 -12.20 -10.75 -5.08
N ARG A 40 -11.61 -10.16 -4.04
CA ARG A 40 -11.62 -8.71 -3.82
C ARG A 40 -10.56 -8.06 -4.70
N GLU A 41 -10.93 -6.98 -5.38
CA GLU A 41 -9.99 -6.16 -6.15
C GLU A 41 -9.11 -5.36 -5.18
N LEU A 42 -7.83 -5.74 -5.13
CA LEU A 42 -6.79 -5.01 -4.42
C LEU A 42 -6.12 -4.04 -5.39
N GLN A 43 -5.92 -2.81 -4.94
CA GLN A 43 -5.02 -1.85 -5.56
C GLN A 43 -3.62 -2.12 -5.04
N VAL A 44 -2.65 -2.26 -5.93
CA VAL A 44 -1.24 -2.42 -5.56
C VAL A 44 -0.48 -1.18 -5.97
N LEU A 45 0.23 -0.60 -5.02
CA LEU A 45 1.05 0.59 -5.21
C LEU A 45 2.49 0.25 -4.89
N VAL A 46 3.41 0.63 -5.78
CA VAL A 46 4.85 0.43 -5.55
C VAL A 46 5.45 1.75 -5.08
N LEU A 47 5.95 1.77 -3.86
CA LEU A 47 6.61 2.89 -3.21
C LEU A 47 8.08 2.52 -2.95
N GLY A 48 9.01 3.13 -3.70
CA GLY A 48 10.41 2.74 -3.69
C GLY A 48 10.62 1.24 -3.89
N ARG A 49 11.06 0.54 -2.82
CA ARG A 49 11.29 -0.91 -2.79
C ARG A 49 10.17 -1.70 -2.13
N VAL A 50 9.00 -1.11 -1.92
CA VAL A 50 7.91 -1.77 -1.22
C VAL A 50 6.66 -1.76 -2.09
N ALA A 51 6.00 -2.90 -2.22
CA ALA A 51 4.67 -3.02 -2.77
C ALA A 51 3.65 -3.01 -1.64
N VAL A 52 2.66 -2.12 -1.72
CA VAL A 52 1.56 -2.01 -0.78
C VAL A 52 0.27 -2.38 -1.49
N SER A 53 -0.33 -3.49 -1.08
CA SER A 53 -1.65 -3.93 -1.55
C SER A 53 -2.72 -3.46 -0.59
N TYR A 54 -3.70 -2.71 -1.06
CA TYR A 54 -4.78 -2.15 -0.26
C TYR A 54 -6.11 -2.20 -1.01
N TRP A 55 -7.20 -2.06 -0.28
CA TRP A 55 -8.53 -1.91 -0.86
C TRP A 55 -9.29 -0.80 -0.15
N ILE A 56 -10.25 -0.22 -0.87
CA ILE A 56 -11.06 0.89 -0.36
C ILE A 56 -12.43 0.33 0.01
N ASP A 57 -12.79 0.43 1.29
CA ASP A 57 -14.15 0.20 1.72
C ASP A 57 -15.00 1.41 1.36
N HIS A 58 -15.74 1.32 0.25
CA HIS A 58 -16.59 2.40 -0.22
C HIS A 58 -17.74 2.73 0.73
N ALA A 59 -18.15 1.80 1.60
CA ALA A 59 -19.24 2.02 2.55
C ALA A 59 -18.76 2.83 3.77
N MET A 60 -17.51 2.64 4.20
CA MET A 60 -16.92 3.29 5.38
C MET A 60 -15.91 4.40 5.04
N ARG A 61 -15.60 4.61 3.75
CA ARG A 61 -14.54 5.53 3.27
C ARG A 61 -13.20 5.25 3.96
N GLU A 62 -12.92 3.97 4.18
CA GLU A 62 -11.73 3.49 4.89
C GLU A 62 -10.78 2.81 3.89
N VAL A 63 -9.48 3.10 4.01
CA VAL A 63 -8.44 2.38 3.26
C VAL A 63 -7.90 1.29 4.15
N ARG A 64 -7.90 0.05 3.65
CA ARG A 64 -7.38 -1.12 4.37
C ARG A 64 -6.18 -1.68 3.65
N VAL A 65 -5.04 -1.68 4.34
CA VAL A 65 -3.82 -2.32 3.86
C VAL A 65 -3.96 -3.82 4.08
N ALA A 66 -3.93 -4.58 2.99
CA ALA A 66 -3.97 -6.03 3.01
C ALA A 66 -2.55 -6.62 3.14
N ARG A 67 -1.58 -6.02 2.44
CA ARG A 67 -0.22 -6.56 2.36
C ARG A 67 0.82 -5.48 2.15
N ILE A 68 2.00 -5.68 2.72
CA ILE A 68 3.20 -4.88 2.46
C ILE A 68 4.33 -5.87 2.17
N GLU A 69 4.94 -5.76 0.99
CA GLU A 69 6.04 -6.64 0.55
C GLU A 69 7.24 -5.78 0.14
N ALA A 70 8.40 -5.98 0.77
CA ALA A 70 9.64 -5.37 0.31
C ALA A 70 10.22 -6.18 -0.86
N SER A 71 10.81 -5.50 -1.85
CA SER A 71 11.53 -6.09 -2.98
C SER A 71 12.90 -6.66 -2.57
N GLY A 72 13.14 -6.82 -1.27
CA GLY A 72 14.34 -7.42 -0.72
C GLY A 72 14.34 -8.91 -0.98
N GLY A 73 15.02 -9.33 -2.04
CA GLY A 73 15.40 -10.72 -2.22
C GLY A 73 16.33 -11.16 -1.09
N ARG A 74 15.82 -11.94 -0.16
CA ARG A 74 16.58 -13.00 0.53
C ARG A 74 15.69 -14.04 1.21
#